data_AF-A0A839EFG6-F1
#
_entry.id   AF-A0A839EFG6-F1
#
_cell.length_a   1.000
_cell.length_b   1.000
_cell.length_c   1.000
_cell.angle_alpha   90.00
_cell.angle_beta   90.00
_cell.angle_gamma   90.00
#
_symmetry.space_group_name_H-M   'P 1'
#
loop_
_entity.id
_entity.type
_entity.pdbx_description
1 polymer ?
#
loop_
_entity_poly.entity_id
_entity_poly.type
_entity_poly.pdbx_seq_one_letter_code
_entity_poly.pdbx_strand_id
1 'polypeptide(L)'
;MIDDEQIRTEMMAMQFWLRALFLHAATGTRPTSHSVQELLNELKNLAPQDGGSGLAPADWDDEHLAHYPSFERVGIKIIETLLSLEKKLSS
;
A
#
# COMPACT_ATOMS: atom_id res chain seq x y z
N MET A 1 -16.90 6.24 19.31
CA MET A 1 -16.55 7.28 18.33
C MET A 1 -15.35 6.75 17.57
N ILE A 2 -15.43 6.65 16.25
CA ILE A 2 -14.21 6.48 15.45
C ILE A 2 -13.51 7.83 15.53
N ASP A 3 -12.25 7.82 15.92
CA ASP A 3 -11.47 9.04 16.11
C ASP A 3 -11.21 9.71 14.75
N ASP A 4 -11.26 11.04 14.68
CA ASP A 4 -11.04 11.80 13.44
C ASP A 4 -9.65 11.49 12.84
N GLU A 5 -8.71 11.17 13.72
CA GLU A 5 -7.36 10.72 13.35
C GLU A 5 -7.35 9.36 12.62
N GLN A 6 -8.22 8.43 13.03
CA GLN A 6 -8.34 7.13 12.37
C GLN A 6 -8.93 7.28 10.96
N ILE A 7 -9.95 8.14 10.81
CA ILE A 7 -10.56 8.44 9.49
C ILE A 7 -9.52 9.06 8.55
N ARG A 8 -8.74 10.03 9.06
CA ARG A 8 -7.65 10.66 8.31
C ARG A 8 -6.60 9.63 7.86
N THR A 9 -6.20 8.74 8.75
CA THR A 9 -5.22 7.69 8.46
C THR A 9 -5.71 6.72 7.38
N GLU A 10 -6.97 6.27 7.48
CA GLU A 10 -7.56 5.38 6.47
C GLU A 10 -7.70 6.09 5.12
N MET A 11 -8.02 7.39 5.10
CA MET A 11 -8.05 8.19 3.88
C MET A 11 -6.67 8.32 3.22
N MET A 12 -5.61 8.53 4.02
CA MET A 12 -4.23 8.56 3.52
C MET A 12 -3.81 7.22 2.91
N ALA A 13 -4.12 6.11 3.60
CA ALA A 13 -3.85 4.76 3.07
C ALA A 13 -4.58 4.52 1.74
N MET A 14 -5.85 4.93 1.63
CA MET A 14 -6.60 4.82 0.37
C MET A 14 -5.99 5.67 -0.76
N GLN A 15 -5.60 6.92 -0.47
CA GLN A 15 -4.98 7.79 -1.47
C GLN A 15 -3.64 7.24 -1.97
N PHE A 16 -2.82 6.69 -1.07
CA PHE A 16 -1.58 6.01 -1.41
C PHE A 16 -1.84 4.85 -2.39
N TRP A 17 -2.77 3.96 -2.04
CA TRP A 17 -3.09 2.79 -2.87
C TRP A 17 -3.68 3.17 -4.23
N LEU A 18 -4.56 4.18 -4.28
CA LEU A 18 -5.10 4.70 -5.54
C LEU A 18 -4.00 5.25 -6.45
N ARG A 19 -3.05 5.99 -5.90
CA ARG A 19 -1.91 6.53 -6.68
C ARG A 19 -1.06 5.40 -7.26
N ALA A 20 -0.74 4.37 -6.48
CA ALA A 20 0.00 3.22 -6.96
C ALA A 20 -0.74 2.49 -8.09
N LEU A 21 -2.04 2.22 -7.91
CA LEU A 21 -2.86 1.57 -8.94
C LEU A 21 -2.97 2.40 -10.23
N PHE A 22 -3.12 3.72 -10.12
CA PHE A 22 -3.14 4.59 -11.30
C PHE A 22 -1.81 4.64 -12.03
N LEU A 23 -0.69 4.60 -11.31
CA LEU A 23 0.64 4.54 -11.93
C LEU A 23 0.77 3.26 -12.76
N HIS A 24 0.41 2.11 -12.20
CA HIS A 24 0.37 0.83 -12.92
C HIS A 24 -0.51 0.91 -14.18
N ALA A 25 -1.72 1.46 -14.05
CA ALA A 25 -2.62 1.65 -15.20
C ALA A 25 -2.01 2.55 -16.29
N ALA A 26 -1.31 3.63 -15.90
CA ALA A 26 -0.68 4.56 -16.81
C ALA A 26 0.53 3.96 -17.56
N THR A 27 1.26 3.03 -16.93
CA THR A 27 2.37 2.31 -17.58
C THR A 27 1.91 1.12 -18.44
N GLY A 28 0.61 0.87 -18.52
CA GLY A 28 0.04 -0.28 -19.24
C GLY A 28 0.23 -1.62 -18.50
N THR A 29 0.78 -1.58 -17.29
CA THR A 29 1.06 -2.76 -16.48
C THR A 29 -0.12 -2.98 -15.54
N ARG A 30 -0.86 -4.09 -15.70
CA ARG A 30 -1.97 -4.36 -14.78
C ARG A 30 -1.43 -4.70 -13.38
N PRO A 31 -1.97 -4.09 -12.31
CA PRO A 31 -1.62 -4.51 -10.96
C PRO A 31 -2.12 -5.94 -10.74
N THR A 32 -1.27 -6.77 -10.15
CA THR A 32 -1.58 -8.15 -9.76
C THR A 32 -1.60 -8.27 -8.25
N SER A 33 -2.22 -9.32 -7.74
CA SER A 33 -2.15 -9.66 -6.32
C SER A 33 -0.70 -9.73 -5.82
N HIS A 34 0.20 -10.28 -6.65
CA HIS A 34 1.64 -10.35 -6.39
C HIS A 34 2.30 -8.97 -6.30
N SER A 35 2.06 -8.07 -7.26
CA SER A 35 2.70 -6.76 -7.26
C SER A 35 2.28 -5.91 -6.06
N VAL A 36 1.02 -6.05 -5.61
CA VAL A 36 0.52 -5.39 -4.41
C VAL A 36 1.14 -5.98 -3.14
N GLN A 37 1.36 -7.30 -3.11
CA GLN A 37 2.07 -7.97 -2.01
C GLN A 37 3.55 -7.58 -1.95
N GLU A 38 4.22 -7.45 -3.10
CA GLU A 38 5.58 -6.92 -3.19
C GLU A 38 5.63 -5.49 -2.65
N LEU A 39 4.72 -4.61 -3.08
CA LEU A 39 4.67 -3.23 -2.57
C LEU A 39 4.37 -3.17 -1.07
N LEU A 40 3.53 -4.05 -0.52
CA LEU A 40 3.32 -4.16 0.93
C LEU A 40 4.60 -4.60 1.65
N ASN A 41 5.29 -5.59 1.09
CA ASN A 41 6.55 -6.06 1.65
C ASN A 41 7.63 -4.99 1.54
N GLU A 42 7.65 -4.21 0.46
CA GLU A 42 8.50 -3.03 0.32
C GLU A 42 8.11 -2.00 1.37
N LEU A 43 6.85 -1.63 1.56
CA LEU A 43 6.47 -0.71 2.65
C LEU A 43 6.88 -1.23 4.03
N LYS A 44 6.82 -2.54 4.25
CA LYS A 44 7.25 -3.18 5.49
C LYS A 44 8.77 -3.22 5.65
N ASN A 45 9.51 -3.32 4.54
CA ASN A 45 10.96 -3.55 4.49
C ASN A 45 11.75 -2.32 3.98
N LEU A 46 11.09 -1.23 3.57
CA LEU A 46 11.66 0.04 3.11
C LEU A 46 12.08 0.86 4.34
N ALA A 47 12.86 0.26 5.22
CA ALA A 47 14.31 0.40 5.19
C ALA A 47 15.00 0.92 3.90
N PRO A 48 16.08 1.70 4.02
CA PRO A 48 16.41 2.82 3.14
C PRO A 48 17.08 2.28 1.87
N GLN A 49 16.34 2.00 0.82
CA GLN A 49 16.97 1.61 -0.44
C GLN A 49 16.40 2.48 -1.55
N ASP A 50 17.13 3.59 -1.74
CA ASP A 50 17.28 4.39 -2.95
C ASP A 50 16.04 5.02 -3.57
N GLY A 51 15.79 6.29 -3.20
CA GLY A 51 14.85 7.13 -3.92
C GLY A 51 14.63 8.55 -3.40
N GLY A 52 15.66 9.28 -2.98
CA GLY A 52 15.62 10.76 -2.97
C GLY A 52 14.87 11.49 -1.85
N SER A 53 14.38 10.82 -0.81
CA SER A 53 14.12 11.45 0.49
C SER A 53 15.11 10.89 1.50
N GLY A 54 15.87 11.77 2.16
CA GLY A 54 16.93 11.40 3.11
C GLY A 54 16.41 10.90 4.45
N LEU A 55 15.45 9.97 4.46
CA LEU A 55 14.94 9.36 5.68
C LEU A 55 15.33 7.88 5.68
N ALA A 56 16.20 7.55 6.63
CA ALA A 56 16.63 6.20 6.95
C ALA A 56 15.46 5.40 7.58
N PRO A 57 15.58 4.07 7.74
CA PRO A 57 14.56 3.20 8.35
C PRO A 57 14.37 3.55 9.82
N ALA A 58 15.43 4.07 10.42
CA ALA A 58 15.48 4.57 11.78
C ALA A 58 14.81 5.94 11.92
N ASP A 59 14.42 6.58 10.81
CA ASP A 59 13.68 7.85 10.77
C ASP A 59 12.17 7.62 10.57
N TRP A 60 11.70 6.37 10.57
CA TRP A 60 10.28 6.07 10.74
C TRP A 60 9.96 6.33 12.22
N ASP A 61 9.40 7.50 12.48
CA ASP A 61 8.88 7.87 13.79
C ASP A 61 7.77 6.90 14.27
N ASP A 62 7.43 6.98 15.56
CA ASP A 62 6.33 6.20 16.14
C ASP A 62 4.99 6.43 15.41
N GLU A 63 4.84 7.56 14.69
CA GLU A 63 3.68 7.92 13.89
C GLU A 63 3.57 7.06 12.61
N HIS A 64 4.69 6.77 11.92
CA HIS A 64 4.71 5.85 10.78
C HIS A 64 4.34 4.41 11.17
N LEU A 65 4.83 3.93 12.33
CA LEU A 65 4.46 2.62 12.88
C LEU A 65 2.99 2.59 13.31
N ALA A 66 2.45 3.69 13.84
CA ALA A 66 1.03 3.80 14.19
C ALA A 66 0.12 3.75 12.96
N HIS A 67 0.60 4.22 11.80
CA HIS A 67 -0.21 4.27 10.58
C HIS A 67 -0.08 3.02 9.71
N TYR A 68 1.05 2.30 9.73
CA TYR A 68 1.29 1.06 8.96
C TYR A 68 0.13 0.03 9.01
N PRO A 69 -0.51 -0.25 10.17
CA PRO A 69 -1.65 -1.17 10.24
C PRO A 69 -2.82 -0.81 9.32
N SER A 70 -3.03 0.48 9.05
CA SER A 70 -4.07 0.94 8.13
C SER A 70 -3.67 0.73 6.67
N PHE A 71 -2.41 0.96 6.32
CA PHE A 71 -1.88 0.69 4.98
C PHE A 71 -1.90 -0.80 4.65
N GLU A 72 -1.50 -1.64 5.61
CA GLU A 72 -1.54 -3.10 5.51
C GLU A 72 -2.97 -3.60 5.31
N ARG A 73 -3.93 -3.12 6.12
CA ARG A 73 -5.34 -3.52 6.01
C ARG A 73 -5.94 -3.17 4.64
N VAL A 74 -5.67 -1.99 4.11
CA VAL A 74 -6.17 -1.58 2.78
C VAL A 74 -5.48 -2.40 1.69
N GLY A 75 -4.17 -2.63 1.79
CA GLY A 75 -3.41 -3.45 0.83
C GLY A 75 -3.91 -4.89 0.76
N ILE A 76 -4.17 -5.53 1.90
CA ILE A 76 -4.75 -6.89 1.97
C ILE A 76 -6.10 -6.97 1.24
N LYS A 77 -6.99 -5.99 1.45
CA LYS A 77 -8.28 -5.95 0.74
C LYS A 77 -8.13 -5.83 -0.78
N ILE A 78 -7.13 -5.09 -1.24
CA ILE A 78 -6.81 -4.97 -2.66
C ILE A 78 -6.30 -6.31 -3.20
N ILE A 79 -5.42 -7.00 -2.47
CA ILE A 79 -4.93 -8.34 -2.83
C ILE A 79 -6.09 -9.33 -2.98
N GLU A 80 -6.99 -9.40 -2.00
CA GLU A 80 -8.16 -10.28 -2.05
C GLU A 80 -9.05 -10.01 -3.28
N THR A 81 -9.23 -8.72 -3.59
CA THR A 81 -10.01 -8.30 -4.77
C THR A 81 -9.33 -8.73 -6.06
N LEU A 82 -8.02 -8.51 -6.19
CA LEU A 82 -7.25 -8.89 -7.37
C LEU A 82 -7.21 -10.41 -7.56
N LEU A 83 -7.00 -11.19 -6.50
CA LEU A 83 -7.07 -12.66 -6.54
C LEU A 83 -8.44 -13.15 -7.07
N SER A 84 -9.53 -12.53 -6.62
CA SER A 84 -10.87 -12.86 -7.11
C SER A 84 -11.03 -12.60 -8.61
N LEU A 85 -10.49 -11.48 -9.10
CA LEU A 85 -10.53 -11.10 -10.51
C LEU A 85 -9.64 -12.00 -11.37
N GLU A 86 -8.41 -12.29 -10.91
CA GLU A 86 -7.45 -13.17 -11.58
C GLU A 86 -8.04 -14.58 -11.77
N LYS A 87 -8.71 -15.11 -10.74
CA LYS A 87 -9.41 -16.40 -10.83
C LYS A 87 -10.54 -16.38 -11.87
N LYS A 88 -11.35 -15.31 -11.90
CA LYS A 88 -12.44 -15.16 -12.88
C LYS A 88 -11.95 -15.07 -14.32
N LEU A 89 -10.81 -14.44 -14.55
CA LEU A 89 -10.22 -14.30 -15.89
C LEU A 89 -9.52 -15.57 -16.38
N SER A 90 -9.15 -16.46 -15.47
CA SER A 90 -8.49 -17.74 -15.76
C SER A 90 -9.47 -18.92 -15.91
N SER A 91 -10.77 -18.69 -15.70
CA SER A 91 -11.85 -19.68 -15.84
C SER A 91 -12.59 -19.49 -17.16
#